data_AF-X0XVX2-F1
#
_entry.id   AF-X0XVX2-F1
#
_cell.length_a   1.000
_cell.length_b   1.000
_cell.length_c   1.000
_cell.angle_alpha   90.00
_cell.angle_beta   90.00
_cell.angle_gamma   90.00
#
_symmetry.space_group_name_H-M   'P 1'
#
loop_
_entity.id
_entity.type
_entity.pdbx_description
1 polymer ?
#
loop_
_entity_poly.entity_id
_entity_poly.type
_entity_poly.pdbx_seq_one_letter_code
_entity_poly.pdbx_strand_id
1 'polypeptide(L)' 'MDIVIDTSAIVAVIFNEPERKAIIKKTNGQTLIGPGSISWEIGNAFSAIFMQGRLTLEEALKGLE' A
#
# COMPACT_ATOMS: atom_id res chain seq x y z
N MET A 1 -13.83 7.60 -13.28
CA MET A 1 -12.99 6.76 -14.15
C MET A 1 -12.48 5.61 -13.31
N ASP A 2 -12.36 4.45 -13.93
CA ASP A 2 -11.79 3.29 -13.27
C ASP A 2 -10.28 3.32 -13.47
N ILE A 3 -9.53 3.25 -12.36
CA ILE A 3 -8.07 3.27 -12.36
C ILE A 3 -7.59 1.88 -11.98
N VAL A 4 -6.83 1.26 -12.87
CA VAL A 4 -6.09 0.05 -12.52
C VAL A 4 -4.96 0.44 -11.57
N ILE A 5 -4.95 -0.16 -10.38
CA ILE A 5 -3.96 0.13 -9.34
C ILE A 5 -3.07 -1.08 -9.09
N ASP A 6 -1.79 -0.81 -8.88
CA ASP A 6 -0.81 -1.81 -8.44
C ASP A 6 -0.60 -1.74 -6.92
N THR A 7 -0.17 -2.86 -6.34
CA THR A 7 0.11 -2.96 -4.91
C THR A 7 1.12 -1.91 -4.44
N SER A 8 2.14 -1.61 -5.25
CA SER A 8 3.17 -0.63 -4.89
C SER A 8 2.61 0.77 -4.62
N ALA A 9 1.57 1.20 -5.35
CA ALA A 9 0.92 2.50 -5.15
C ALA A 9 0.14 2.55 -3.83
N ILE A 10 -0.46 1.45 -3.42
CA ILE A 10 -1.17 1.34 -2.14
C ILE A 10 -0.15 1.37 -0.99
N VAL A 11 0.91 0.57 -1.11
CA VAL A 11 2.03 0.50 -0.14
C VAL A 11 2.67 1.87 0.05
N ALA A 12 2.90 2.64 -1.02
CA ALA A 12 3.43 4.00 -0.93
C ALA A 12 2.53 4.96 -0.13
N VAL A 13 1.20 4.79 -0.21
CA VAL A 13 0.24 5.59 0.57
C VAL A 13 0.27 5.19 2.05
N ILE A 14 0.33 3.89 2.34
CA ILE A 14 0.37 3.33 3.70
C ILE A 14 1.64 3.77 4.43
N PHE A 15 2.81 3.62 3.80
CA PHE A 15 4.10 3.97 4.40
C PHE A 15 4.49 5.45 4.30
N ASN A 16 3.57 6.29 3.84
CA ASN A 16 3.79 7.74 3.72
C ASN A 16 5.04 8.10 2.88
N GLU A 17 5.23 7.37 1.79
CA GLU A 17 6.28 7.63 0.80
C GLU A 17 6.06 8.99 0.10
N PRO A 18 7.10 9.59 -0.50
CA PRO A 18 7.01 10.91 -1.15
C PRO A 18 5.86 11.05 -2.16
N GLU A 19 5.50 9.97 -2.84
CA GLU A 19 4.46 9.90 -3.85
C GLU A 19 3.04 9.97 -3.28
N ARG A 20 2.84 9.74 -1.98
CA ARG A 20 1.52 9.62 -1.34
C ARG A 20 0.56 10.73 -1.74
N LYS A 21 1.00 11.99 -1.68
CA LYS A 21 0.15 13.15 -2.01
C LYS A 21 -0.28 13.14 -3.48
N ALA A 22 0.63 12.76 -4.38
CA ALA A 22 0.35 12.68 -5.80
C ALA A 22 -0.61 11.53 -6.12
N ILE A 23 -0.42 10.38 -5.48
CA ILE A 23 -1.29 9.20 -5.62
C ILE A 23 -2.71 9.55 -5.17
N ILE A 24 -2.88 10.05 -3.93
CA ILE A 24 -4.19 10.45 -3.39
C ILE A 24 -4.87 11.49 -4.30
N LYS A 25 -4.14 12.50 -4.77
CA LYS A 25 -4.70 13.52 -5.67
C LYS A 25 -5.25 12.92 -6.96
N LYS A 26 -4.58 11.90 -7.51
CA LYS A 26 -4.99 11.24 -8.77
C LYS A 26 -6.11 10.22 -8.57
N THR A 27 -6.19 9.58 -7.40
CA THR A 27 -7.14 8.49 -7.12
C THR A 27 -8.40 8.95 -6.39
N ASN A 28 -8.39 10.14 -5.77
CA ASN A 28 -9.53 10.62 -4.99
C ASN A 28 -10.81 10.74 -5.85
N GLY A 29 -11.90 10.13 -5.38
CA GLY A 29 -13.18 10.11 -6.09
C GLY A 29 -13.22 9.18 -7.32
N GLN A 30 -12.21 8.33 -7.52
CA GLN A 30 -12.14 7.36 -8.60
C GLN A 30 -12.34 5.93 -8.07
N THR A 31 -12.84 5.04 -8.92
CA THR A 31 -12.89 3.61 -8.61
C THR A 31 -11.51 3.02 -8.84
N LEU A 32 -10.99 2.28 -7.86
CA LEU A 32 -9.72 1.56 -7.98
C LEU A 32 -10.00 0.09 -8.27
N ILE A 33 -9.39 -0.44 -9.34
CA ILE A 33 -9.53 -1.83 -9.76
C ILE A 33 -8.15 -2.48 -9.73
N GLY A 34 -8.04 -3.66 -9.15
CA GLY A 34 -6.79 -4.40 -9.14
C GLY A 34 -7.03 -5.91 -9.04
N PRO A 35 -5.99 -6.73 -9.21
CA PRO A 35 -6.12 -8.17 -9.08
C PRO A 35 -6.49 -8.55 -7.63
N GLY A 36 -7.23 -9.65 -7.47
CA GLY A 36 -7.57 -10.18 -6.14
C GLY A 36 -6.36 -10.61 -5.30
N SER A 37 -5.16 -10.62 -5.88
CA SER A 37 -3.89 -10.88 -5.20
C SER A 37 -3.35 -9.70 -4.39
N ILE A 38 -3.88 -8.47 -4.56
CA ILE A 38 -3.34 -7.26 -3.92
C ILE A 38 -3.16 -7.44 -2.41
N SER A 39 -4.12 -8.04 -1.71
CA SER A 39 -4.01 -8.25 -0.25
C SER A 39 -2.81 -9.10 0.14
N TRP A 40 -2.49 -10.12 -0.66
CA TRP A 40 -1.32 -10.99 -0.45
C TRP A 40 -0.01 -10.26 -0.74
N GLU A 41 0.01 -9.44 -1.79
CA GLU A 41 1.19 -8.65 -2.15
C GLU A 41 1.47 -7.55 -1.11
N ILE A 42 0.42 -6.92 -0.54
CA ILE A 42 0.55 -6.00 0.61
C ILE A 42 1.17 -6.73 1.79
N GLY A 43 0.66 -7.90 2.16
CA GLY A 43 1.23 -8.72 3.24
C GLY A 43 2.70 -9.08 3.01
N ASN A 44 3.08 -9.40 1.76
CA ASN A 44 4.46 -9.66 1.38
C ASN A 44 5.34 -8.40 1.52
N ALA A 45 4.85 -7.23 1.10
CA ALA A 45 5.57 -5.96 1.24
C ALA A 45 5.84 -5.63 2.71
N PHE A 46 4.84 -5.76 3.58
CA PHE A 46 5.01 -5.61 5.03
C PHE A 46 6.03 -6.59 5.60
N SER A 47 5.94 -7.86 5.20
CA SER A 47 6.88 -8.90 5.64
C SER A 47 8.33 -8.57 5.24
N ALA A 48 8.54 -8.09 4.02
CA ALA A 48 9.85 -7.68 3.53
C ALA A 48 10.42 -6.49 4.32
N ILE A 49 9.61 -5.47 4.60
CA ILE A 49 10.06 -4.29 5.35
C ILE A 49 10.33 -4.64 6.82
N PHE A 50 9.53 -5.54 7.41
CA PHE A 50 9.78 -6.11 8.74
C PHE A 50 11.10 -6.89 8.79
N MET A 51 11.35 -7.78 7.82
CA MET A 51 12.62 -8.54 7.73
C MET A 51 13.84 -7.64 7.54
N GLN A 52 13.67 -6.43 6.99
CA GLN A 52 14.72 -5.41 6.89
C GLN A 52 14.94 -4.63 8.20
N GLY A 53 14.17 -4.90 9.26
CA GLY A 53 14.27 -4.20 10.55
C GLY A 53 13.75 -2.75 10.49
N ARG A 54 12.94 -2.42 9.48
CA ARG A 54 12.41 -1.07 9.25
C ARG A 54 10.99 -0.87 9.82
N LEU A 55 10.40 -1.93 10.35
CA LEU A 55 9.10 -1.97 11.01
C LEU A 55 9.18 -2.90 12.20
N THR A 56 8.52 -2.54 13.29
CA THR A 56 8.17 -3.47 14.36
C THR A 56 6.95 -4.29 13.97
N LEU A 57 6.73 -5.42 14.65
CA LEU A 57 5.53 -6.23 14.44
C LEU A 57 4.25 -5.45 14.76
N GLU A 58 4.28 -4.62 15.81
CA GLU A 58 3.15 -3.78 16.21
C GLU A 58 2.79 -2.75 15.13
N GLU A 59 3.80 -2.04 14.59
CA GLU A 59 3.59 -1.08 13.49
C GLU A 59 3.09 -1.77 12.22
N ALA A 60 3.61 -2.96 11.92
CA ALA A 60 3.18 -3.74 10.77
C ALA A 60 1.69 -4.16 10.89
N LEU A 61 1.28 -4.65 12.06
CA LEU A 61 -0.11 -5.04 12.31
C LEU A 61 -1.06 -3.84 12.25
N LYS A 62 -0.67 -2.70 12.80
CA LYS A 62 -1.46 -1.46 12.75
C LYS A 62 -1.70 -0.96 11.32
N GLY A 63 -0.80 -1.24 10.39
CA GLY A 63 -0.97 -0.89 8.98
C GLY A 63 -1.89 -1.83 8.19
N LEU A 64 -2.35 -2.92 8.80
CA LEU A 64 -3.26 -3.91 8.22
C LEU A 64 -4.70 -3.83 8.76
N GLU A 65 -4.92 -3.05 9.84
CA GLU A 65 -6.23 -2.74 10.44
C GLU A 65 -6.92 -1.54 9.75
#